data_AF-A0A2P4Q7M9-F1
#
_entry.id   AF-A0A2P4Q7M9-F1
#
_cell.length_a   1.000
_cell.length_b   1.000
_cell.length_c   1.000
_cell.angle_alpha   90.00
_cell.angle_beta   90.00
_cell.angle_gamma   90.00
#
_symmetry.space_group_name_H-M   'P 1'
#
loop_
_entity.id
_entity.type
_entity.pdbx_description
1 polymer ?
#
loop_
_entity_poly.entity_id
_entity_poly.type
_entity_poly.pdbx_seq_one_letter_code
_entity_poly.pdbx_strand_id
1 'polypeptide(L)'
;MQHNLRSLFLNFIDNKNKYPLLSNVVKKKAATLKTLMTTPLIDPGSFLSLINLQHLELINHDGNEPYNCYKNVDWKQWEDCLDKASFPNLRIFEATLIPSSIECLIIEKSDKSIIEIDICYSREFQDYRAKNLNLIIIISKYCPNLRSLNLDIDPGNLCEINRIFSNCTVLEKLSFNINVSTLSDDGDYLLEIISNKSPLSLREFSGDDWNFSKDGLEAFFNCWKCKKRNPIKFTHRYMDLWHDDQKNVVSKYMKEGVIKL
;
A
#
# COMPACT_ATOMS: atom_id res chain seq x y z
N MET A 1 -36.74 -1.01 -1.56
CA MET A 1 -35.41 -1.07 -0.93
C MET A 1 -34.47 -1.83 -1.85
N GLN A 2 -33.20 -1.45 -1.95
CA GLN A 2 -32.21 -2.16 -2.78
C GLN A 2 -31.83 -3.47 -2.06
N HIS A 3 -31.94 -4.64 -2.69
CA HIS A 3 -31.79 -5.95 -2.00
C HIS A 3 -30.44 -6.64 -2.22
N ASN A 4 -29.64 -6.20 -3.17
CA ASN A 4 -28.40 -6.89 -3.61
C ASN A 4 -27.24 -5.88 -3.71
N LEU A 5 -27.02 -5.08 -2.67
CA LEU A 5 -25.96 -4.07 -2.67
C LEU A 5 -24.63 -4.80 -2.59
N ARG A 6 -23.84 -4.72 -3.67
CA ARG A 6 -22.52 -5.35 -3.75
C ARG A 6 -21.37 -4.36 -3.55
N SER A 7 -21.58 -3.11 -3.96
CA SER A 7 -20.57 -2.06 -3.85
C SER A 7 -21.20 -0.82 -3.26
N LEU A 8 -20.51 -0.20 -2.32
CA LEU A 8 -20.93 1.04 -1.69
C LEU A 8 -19.73 1.99 -1.62
N PHE A 9 -19.93 3.19 -2.14
CA PHE A 9 -18.97 4.29 -2.04
C PHE A 9 -19.60 5.41 -1.21
N LEU A 10 -18.91 5.80 -0.14
CA LEU A 10 -19.32 6.88 0.76
C LEU A 10 -18.24 7.96 0.76
N ASN A 11 -18.57 9.08 0.12
CA ASN A 11 -17.75 10.29 0.17
C ASN A 11 -18.47 11.36 1.02
N PHE A 12 -17.72 12.04 1.89
CA PHE A 12 -18.26 13.00 2.84
C PHE A 12 -17.70 14.39 2.58
N ILE A 13 -18.61 15.33 2.33
CA ILE A 13 -18.28 16.74 2.06
C ILE A 13 -18.09 17.53 3.37
N ASP A 14 -18.62 17.04 4.50
CA ASP A 14 -18.50 17.68 5.81
C ASP A 14 -17.67 16.82 6.78
N ASN A 15 -16.78 17.48 7.52
CA ASN A 15 -15.81 16.88 8.44
C ASN A 15 -16.24 16.89 9.92
N LYS A 16 -17.44 17.40 10.22
CA LYS A 16 -17.87 17.63 11.61
C LYS A 16 -18.78 16.55 12.18
N ASN A 17 -19.48 15.78 11.34
CA ASN A 17 -20.58 14.92 11.78
C ASN A 17 -20.28 13.43 11.58
N LYS A 18 -20.65 12.60 12.57
CA LYS A 18 -20.75 11.13 12.39
C LYS A 18 -22.06 10.81 11.66
N TYR A 19 -22.08 9.74 10.86
CA TYR A 19 -23.24 9.38 10.03
C TYR A 19 -23.86 8.03 10.43
N PRO A 20 -24.54 7.93 11.59
CA PRO A 20 -25.03 6.66 12.13
C PRO A 20 -26.05 5.95 11.23
N LEU A 21 -26.84 6.70 10.45
CA LEU A 21 -27.78 6.11 9.50
C LEU A 21 -27.07 5.34 8.38
N LEU A 22 -25.94 5.85 7.88
CA LEU A 22 -25.15 5.16 6.86
C LEU A 22 -24.48 3.93 7.43
N SER A 23 -23.98 4.00 8.67
CA SER A 23 -23.46 2.83 9.38
C SER A 23 -24.50 1.71 9.49
N ASN A 24 -25.77 2.07 9.72
CA ASN A 24 -26.86 1.10 9.76
C ASN A 24 -27.15 0.48 8.38
N VAL A 25 -26.98 1.25 7.30
CA VAL A 25 -27.08 0.71 5.93
C VAL A 25 -25.96 -0.31 5.68
N VAL A 26 -24.72 0.00 6.05
CA VAL A 26 -23.58 -0.92 5.93
C VAL A 26 -23.87 -2.23 6.69
N LYS A 27 -24.28 -2.13 7.96
CA LYS A 27 -24.66 -3.29 8.79
C LYS A 27 -25.76 -4.14 8.13
N LYS A 28 -26.84 -3.51 7.66
CA LYS A 28 -27.97 -4.20 7.01
C LYS A 28 -27.59 -4.86 5.67
N LYS A 29 -26.53 -4.39 5.01
CA LYS A 29 -26.06 -4.89 3.71
C LYS A 29 -24.82 -5.76 3.80
N ALA A 30 -24.30 -6.00 5.00
CA ALA A 30 -23.06 -6.72 5.21
C ALA A 30 -23.02 -8.11 4.52
N ALA A 31 -24.15 -8.82 4.49
CA ALA A 31 -24.23 -10.13 3.84
C ALA A 31 -24.02 -10.09 2.32
N THR A 32 -24.35 -8.99 1.64
CA THR A 32 -24.23 -8.89 0.17
C THR A 32 -23.08 -7.99 -0.28
N LEU A 33 -22.54 -7.18 0.62
CA LEU A 33 -21.51 -6.19 0.31
C LEU A 33 -20.15 -6.87 0.07
N LYS A 34 -19.56 -6.58 -1.09
CA LYS A 34 -18.26 -7.07 -1.53
C LYS A 34 -17.23 -5.96 -1.64
N THR A 35 -17.66 -4.74 -1.90
CA THR A 35 -16.77 -3.58 -2.00
C THR A 35 -17.30 -2.46 -1.11
N LEU A 36 -16.42 -1.90 -0.28
CA LEU A 36 -16.71 -0.74 0.54
C LEU A 36 -15.56 0.25 0.41
N MET A 37 -15.88 1.44 -0.08
CA MET A 37 -14.98 2.59 -0.10
C MET A 37 -15.62 3.66 0.78
N THR A 38 -14.94 4.07 1.84
CA THR A 38 -15.52 4.94 2.87
C THR A 38 -14.47 5.71 3.63
N THR A 39 -14.92 6.71 4.40
CA THR A 39 -14.09 7.45 5.33
C THR A 39 -14.30 6.94 6.77
N PRO A 40 -13.40 7.29 7.72
CA PRO A 40 -13.53 6.89 9.11
C PRO A 40 -14.67 7.59 9.90
N LEU A 41 -15.58 8.30 9.21
CA LEU A 41 -16.75 8.96 9.80
C LEU A 41 -17.95 8.03 10.03
N ILE A 42 -17.88 6.80 9.52
CA ILE A 42 -18.85 5.74 9.82
C ILE A 42 -18.54 5.07 11.15
N ASP A 43 -19.57 4.46 11.75
CA ASP A 43 -19.41 3.68 12.99
C ASP A 43 -18.61 2.40 12.69
N PRO A 44 -17.42 2.22 13.31
CA PRO A 44 -16.57 1.05 13.07
C PRO A 44 -17.25 -0.26 13.50
N GLY A 45 -18.28 -0.21 14.37
CA GLY A 45 -19.10 -1.37 14.68
C GLY A 45 -19.83 -1.96 13.46
N SER A 46 -19.89 -1.25 12.34
CA SER A 46 -20.41 -1.78 11.08
C SER A 46 -19.51 -2.81 10.41
N PHE A 47 -18.20 -2.80 10.70
CA PHE A 47 -17.21 -3.70 10.13
C PHE A 47 -17.29 -5.11 10.70
N LEU A 48 -17.86 -5.27 11.91
CA LEU A 48 -17.99 -6.56 12.60
C LEU A 48 -18.76 -7.62 11.79
N SER A 49 -19.60 -7.19 10.84
CA SER A 49 -20.44 -8.09 10.03
C SER A 49 -19.94 -8.26 8.59
N LEU A 50 -18.88 -7.57 8.17
CA LEU A 50 -18.42 -7.50 6.78
C LEU A 50 -17.58 -8.71 6.33
N ILE A 51 -18.00 -9.92 6.68
CA ILE A 51 -17.25 -11.16 6.40
C ILE A 51 -17.13 -11.48 4.90
N ASN A 52 -18.03 -10.96 4.07
CA ASN A 52 -18.06 -11.18 2.61
C ASN A 52 -17.33 -10.10 1.82
N LEU A 53 -16.71 -9.13 2.51
CA LEU A 53 -16.00 -8.03 1.88
C LEU A 53 -14.76 -8.55 1.15
N GLN A 54 -14.61 -8.15 -0.10
CA GLN A 54 -13.51 -8.53 -1.01
C GLN A 54 -12.58 -7.35 -1.29
N HIS A 55 -13.11 -6.12 -1.22
CA HIS A 55 -12.34 -4.90 -1.40
C HIS A 55 -12.77 -3.89 -0.33
N LEU A 56 -11.80 -3.43 0.45
CA LEU A 56 -11.95 -2.32 1.38
C LEU A 56 -11.00 -1.19 1.02
N GLU A 57 -11.55 0.01 0.89
CA GLU A 57 -10.79 1.25 0.76
C GLU A 57 -11.20 2.22 1.88
N LEU A 58 -10.21 2.69 2.64
CA LEU A 58 -10.37 3.65 3.73
C LEU A 58 -9.61 4.94 3.44
N ILE A 59 -10.35 6.03 3.24
CA ILE A 59 -9.77 7.34 2.94
C ILE A 59 -10.05 8.32 4.08
N ASN A 60 -9.00 8.88 4.65
CA ASN A 60 -9.09 9.88 5.72
C ASN A 60 -8.54 11.24 5.27
N HIS A 61 -9.08 11.79 4.20
CA HIS A 61 -8.93 13.20 3.86
C HIS A 61 -10.27 13.81 3.45
N ASP A 62 -10.37 15.13 3.60
CA ASP A 62 -11.44 15.91 3.01
C ASP A 62 -11.33 15.85 1.48
N GLY A 63 -12.44 15.64 0.78
CA GLY A 63 -12.47 15.63 -0.69
C GLY A 63 -12.01 16.97 -1.31
N ASN A 64 -12.01 18.06 -0.55
CA ASN A 64 -11.57 19.38 -1.01
C ASN A 64 -10.10 19.68 -0.72
N GLU A 65 -9.47 18.98 0.23
CA GLU A 65 -8.08 19.26 0.67
C GLU A 65 -7.35 17.94 1.00
N PRO A 66 -6.54 17.40 0.07
CA PRO A 66 -5.99 16.03 0.15
C PRO A 66 -5.02 15.80 1.31
N TYR A 67 -4.53 16.86 1.95
CA TYR A 67 -3.62 16.78 3.11
C TYR A 67 -4.31 17.08 4.45
N ASN A 68 -5.60 17.42 4.44
CA ASN A 68 -6.37 17.67 5.66
C ASN A 68 -7.19 16.46 6.04
N CYS A 69 -6.72 15.74 7.07
CA CYS A 69 -7.40 14.56 7.60
C CYS A 69 -8.54 14.91 8.55
N TYR A 70 -9.51 14.00 8.70
CA TYR A 70 -10.55 14.14 9.73
C TYR A 70 -9.89 14.06 11.12
N LYS A 71 -9.86 15.18 11.84
CA LYS A 71 -9.18 15.27 13.15
C LYS A 71 -9.98 14.60 14.28
N ASN A 72 -11.30 14.49 14.11
CA ASN A 72 -12.23 14.03 15.15
C ASN A 72 -12.60 12.53 15.02
N VAL A 73 -11.67 11.72 14.52
CA VAL A 73 -11.85 10.26 14.46
C VAL A 73 -11.40 9.66 15.78
N ASP A 74 -12.29 8.89 16.39
CA ASP A 74 -11.99 8.08 17.57
C ASP A 74 -11.29 6.78 17.14
N TRP A 75 -9.98 6.87 16.91
CA TRP A 75 -9.18 5.72 16.48
C TRP A 75 -9.16 4.60 17.53
N LYS A 76 -9.35 4.93 18.81
CA LYS A 76 -9.40 3.90 19.85
C LYS A 76 -10.67 3.05 19.72
N GLN A 77 -11.81 3.69 19.44
CA GLN A 77 -13.04 2.97 19.11
C GLN A 77 -12.88 2.09 17.85
N TRP A 78 -12.16 2.59 16.85
CA TRP A 78 -11.86 1.81 15.65
C TRP A 78 -11.04 0.55 15.97
N GLU A 79 -9.97 0.69 16.74
CA GLU A 79 -9.15 -0.44 17.21
C GLU A 79 -10.00 -1.48 17.96
N ASP A 80 -10.80 -1.04 18.94
CA ASP A 80 -11.61 -1.92 19.78
C ASP A 80 -12.70 -2.68 18.99
N CYS A 81 -13.16 -2.11 17.86
CA CYS A 81 -14.10 -2.76 16.95
C CYS A 81 -13.39 -3.70 15.99
N LEU A 82 -12.31 -3.25 15.34
CA LEU A 82 -11.57 -4.06 14.37
C LEU A 82 -10.89 -5.27 15.02
N ASP A 83 -10.50 -5.19 16.29
CA ASP A 83 -9.98 -6.34 17.01
C ASP A 83 -11.01 -7.51 17.11
N LYS A 84 -12.30 -7.19 17.04
CA LYS A 84 -13.40 -8.17 17.05
C LYS A 84 -13.92 -8.50 15.65
N ALA A 85 -13.43 -7.83 14.61
CA ALA A 85 -13.85 -8.02 13.24
C ALA A 85 -13.13 -9.22 12.59
N SER A 86 -13.66 -9.67 11.45
CA SER A 86 -13.04 -10.69 10.62
C SER A 86 -13.35 -10.38 9.15
N PHE A 87 -12.31 -10.45 8.32
CA PHE A 87 -12.37 -10.16 6.89
C PHE A 87 -11.81 -11.33 6.05
N PRO A 88 -12.36 -12.55 6.20
CA PRO A 88 -11.74 -13.76 5.64
C PRO A 88 -11.74 -13.80 4.11
N ASN A 89 -12.50 -12.92 3.46
CA ASN A 89 -12.61 -12.83 2.00
C ASN A 89 -11.94 -11.58 1.42
N LEU A 90 -11.24 -10.78 2.23
CA LEU A 90 -10.67 -9.50 1.81
C LEU A 90 -9.44 -9.68 0.93
N ARG A 91 -9.59 -9.35 -0.34
CA ARG A 91 -8.55 -9.53 -1.36
C ARG A 91 -7.75 -8.27 -1.62
N ILE A 92 -8.40 -7.11 -1.57
CA ILE A 92 -7.82 -5.80 -1.88
C ILE A 92 -8.03 -4.90 -0.67
N PHE A 93 -6.94 -4.33 -0.18
CA PHE A 93 -6.97 -3.35 0.90
C PHE A 93 -6.25 -2.07 0.49
N GLU A 94 -6.99 -0.97 0.49
CA GLU A 94 -6.48 0.35 0.16
C GLU A 94 -6.69 1.29 1.35
N ALA A 95 -5.66 2.07 1.70
CA ALA A 95 -5.71 3.01 2.81
C ALA A 95 -4.95 4.30 2.49
N THR A 96 -5.56 5.44 2.81
CA THR A 96 -4.95 6.75 2.67
C THR A 96 -5.17 7.58 3.94
N LEU A 97 -4.08 8.09 4.55
CA LEU A 97 -4.13 8.90 5.77
C LEU A 97 -4.75 8.17 6.97
N ILE A 98 -4.62 6.85 6.99
CA ILE A 98 -5.05 5.98 8.09
C ILE A 98 -3.87 5.75 9.06
N PRO A 99 -4.10 5.57 10.37
CA PRO A 99 -3.06 5.12 11.30
C PRO A 99 -2.65 3.67 11.01
N SER A 100 -1.35 3.37 11.10
CA SER A 100 -0.81 2.03 10.90
C SER A 100 -1.38 1.00 11.85
N SER A 101 -1.83 1.38 13.05
CA SER A 101 -2.50 0.44 13.97
C SER A 101 -3.78 -0.13 13.36
N ILE A 102 -4.54 0.70 12.63
CA ILE A 102 -5.76 0.30 11.93
C ILE A 102 -5.43 -0.56 10.72
N GLU A 103 -4.44 -0.14 9.93
CA GLU A 103 -3.97 -0.89 8.76
C GLU A 103 -3.50 -2.30 9.16
N CYS A 104 -2.71 -2.39 10.22
CA CYS A 104 -2.25 -3.66 10.77
C CYS A 104 -3.43 -4.54 11.19
N LEU A 105 -4.38 -4.03 11.97
CA LEU A 105 -5.54 -4.80 12.41
C LEU A 105 -6.34 -5.36 11.22
N ILE A 106 -6.60 -4.56 10.18
CA ILE A 106 -7.33 -5.03 8.99
C ILE A 106 -6.57 -6.18 8.32
N ILE A 107 -5.26 -6.05 8.14
CA ILE A 107 -4.41 -7.08 7.55
C ILE A 107 -4.42 -8.35 8.40
N GLU A 108 -4.28 -8.24 9.73
CA GLU A 108 -4.30 -9.39 10.64
C GLU A 108 -5.64 -10.14 10.61
N LYS A 109 -6.75 -9.41 10.49
CA LYS A 109 -8.10 -10.00 10.46
C LYS A 109 -8.51 -10.50 9.07
N SER A 110 -7.63 -10.43 8.06
CA SER A 110 -7.92 -10.84 6.68
C SER A 110 -7.84 -12.35 6.41
N ASP A 111 -7.42 -13.15 7.40
CA ASP A 111 -7.17 -14.59 7.24
C ASP A 111 -6.29 -14.93 6.02
N LYS A 112 -5.27 -14.09 5.77
CA LYS A 112 -4.28 -14.27 4.69
C LYS A 112 -4.86 -14.25 3.27
N SER A 113 -6.05 -13.69 3.10
CA SER A 113 -6.75 -13.62 1.82
C SER A 113 -6.32 -12.44 0.92
N ILE A 114 -5.59 -11.48 1.47
CA ILE A 114 -5.13 -10.29 0.74
C ILE A 114 -4.13 -10.66 -0.35
N ILE A 115 -4.37 -10.12 -1.54
CA ILE A 115 -3.50 -10.23 -2.71
C ILE A 115 -3.00 -8.86 -3.20
N GLU A 116 -3.62 -7.76 -2.75
CA GLU A 116 -3.27 -6.40 -3.15
C GLU A 116 -3.39 -5.46 -1.96
N ILE A 117 -2.33 -4.68 -1.74
CA ILE A 117 -2.25 -3.63 -0.73
C ILE A 117 -1.81 -2.35 -1.40
N ASP A 118 -2.55 -1.28 -1.16
CA ASP A 118 -2.18 0.09 -1.49
C ASP A 118 -2.30 0.97 -0.24
N ILE A 119 -1.18 1.31 0.39
CA ILE A 119 -1.16 2.14 1.60
C ILE A 119 -0.26 3.35 1.37
N CYS A 120 -0.87 4.53 1.32
CA CYS A 120 -0.19 5.79 1.09
C CYS A 120 -0.50 6.82 2.16
N TYR A 121 0.46 7.72 2.38
CA TYR A 121 0.36 8.86 3.26
C TYR A 121 -0.07 8.46 4.67
N SER A 122 0.66 7.56 5.34
CA SER A 122 0.31 7.20 6.72
C SER A 122 0.21 8.46 7.59
N ARG A 123 -0.81 8.52 8.46
CA ARG A 123 -1.15 9.71 9.28
C ARG A 123 -0.04 10.14 10.25
N GLU A 124 1.00 9.33 10.38
CA GLU A 124 1.85 9.29 11.55
C GLU A 124 3.08 10.14 11.34
N PHE A 125 3.06 11.36 11.88
CA PHE A 125 4.22 12.24 11.87
C PHE A 125 5.20 11.95 13.01
N GLN A 126 4.73 11.37 14.11
CA GLN A 126 5.54 10.95 15.25
C GLN A 126 5.66 9.43 15.28
N ASP A 127 6.86 8.93 15.57
CA ASP A 127 7.21 7.51 15.59
C ASP A 127 6.96 6.75 14.28
N TYR A 128 6.90 7.47 13.14
CA TYR A 128 6.64 6.91 11.82
C TYR A 128 7.52 5.68 11.54
N ARG A 129 8.82 5.75 11.82
CA ARG A 129 9.75 4.64 11.60
C ARG A 129 9.34 3.38 12.36
N ALA A 130 8.98 3.47 13.64
CA ALA A 130 8.59 2.30 14.43
C ALA A 130 7.28 1.69 13.93
N LYS A 131 6.35 2.54 13.50
CA LYS A 131 5.05 2.16 12.97
C LYS A 131 5.12 1.54 11.58
N ASN A 132 5.90 2.14 10.69
CA ASN A 132 6.25 1.62 9.38
C ASN A 132 6.93 0.24 9.50
N LEU A 133 7.85 0.07 10.46
CA LEU A 133 8.47 -1.22 10.76
C LEU A 133 7.42 -2.27 11.14
N ASN A 134 6.50 -1.92 12.04
CA ASN A 134 5.44 -2.83 12.45
C ASN A 134 4.55 -3.24 11.26
N LEU A 135 4.18 -2.30 10.40
CA LEU A 135 3.40 -2.58 9.20
C LEU A 135 4.12 -3.53 8.24
N ILE A 136 5.42 -3.34 8.00
CA ILE A 136 6.26 -4.25 7.20
C ILE A 136 6.23 -5.67 7.80
N ILE A 137 6.36 -5.79 9.12
CA ILE A 137 6.30 -7.08 9.82
C ILE A 137 4.93 -7.74 9.64
N ILE A 138 3.84 -7.00 9.83
CA ILE A 138 2.47 -7.51 9.70
C ILE A 138 2.19 -7.96 8.26
N ILE A 139 2.51 -7.14 7.25
CA ILE A 139 2.36 -7.51 5.83
C ILE A 139 3.12 -8.80 5.54
N SER A 140 4.39 -8.88 5.96
CA SER A 140 5.21 -10.07 5.71
C SER A 140 4.64 -11.35 6.36
N LYS A 141 4.00 -11.24 7.53
CA LYS A 141 3.49 -12.39 8.28
C LYS A 141 2.12 -12.86 7.77
N TYR A 142 1.25 -11.93 7.40
CA TYR A 142 -0.16 -12.22 7.13
C TYR A 142 -0.53 -12.17 5.65
N CYS A 143 0.35 -11.74 4.74
CA CYS A 143 0.04 -11.66 3.31
C CYS A 143 0.93 -12.56 2.43
N PRO A 144 1.01 -13.88 2.65
CA PRO A 144 1.86 -14.77 1.85
C PRO A 144 1.47 -14.84 0.37
N ASN A 145 0.20 -14.52 0.04
CA ASN A 145 -0.35 -14.53 -1.32
C ASN A 145 -0.31 -13.15 -2.01
N LEU A 146 0.38 -12.17 -1.41
CA LEU A 146 0.43 -10.80 -1.92
C LEU A 146 1.07 -10.76 -3.32
N ARG A 147 0.37 -10.15 -4.26
CA ARG A 147 0.77 -9.98 -5.66
C ARG A 147 1.11 -8.53 -6.00
N SER A 148 0.45 -7.57 -5.34
CA SER A 148 0.65 -6.15 -5.57
C SER A 148 0.83 -5.44 -4.24
N LEU A 149 1.90 -4.64 -4.11
CA LEU A 149 2.18 -3.85 -2.93
C LEU A 149 2.58 -2.44 -3.34
N ASN A 150 1.79 -1.45 -2.95
CA ASN A 150 2.17 -0.04 -2.90
C ASN A 150 2.24 0.39 -1.43
N LEU A 151 3.38 0.93 -1.01
CA LEU A 151 3.61 1.25 0.40
C LEU A 151 4.63 2.39 0.55
N ASP A 152 4.35 3.33 1.45
CA ASP A 152 5.38 4.29 1.89
C ASP A 152 6.38 3.60 2.82
N ILE A 153 7.68 3.79 2.59
CA ILE A 153 8.75 3.18 3.40
C ILE A 153 9.59 4.26 4.06
N ASP A 154 9.82 4.10 5.38
CA ASP A 154 10.85 4.88 6.07
C ASP A 154 12.23 4.38 5.61
N PRO A 155 13.13 5.25 5.13
CA PRO A 155 14.46 4.83 4.67
C PRO A 155 15.26 4.06 5.71
N GLY A 156 15.05 4.35 7.00
CA GLY A 156 15.66 3.62 8.11
C GLY A 156 15.19 2.16 8.27
N ASN A 157 14.15 1.73 7.54
CA ASN A 157 13.61 0.38 7.57
C ASN A 157 13.84 -0.40 6.26
N LEU A 158 14.60 0.12 5.29
CA LEU A 158 14.81 -0.53 3.99
C LEU A 158 15.27 -2.00 4.12
N CYS A 159 16.16 -2.29 5.08
CA CYS A 159 16.63 -3.66 5.35
C CYS A 159 15.50 -4.65 5.67
N GLU A 160 14.41 -4.16 6.26
CA GLU A 160 13.30 -4.97 6.76
C GLU A 160 12.33 -5.39 5.65
N ILE A 161 12.41 -4.75 4.48
CA ILE A 161 11.71 -5.17 3.25
C ILE A 161 12.06 -6.63 2.89
N ASN A 162 13.25 -7.11 3.28
CA ASN A 162 13.63 -8.51 3.09
C ASN A 162 12.64 -9.50 3.71
N ARG A 163 11.92 -9.11 4.77
CA ARG A 163 10.85 -9.91 5.35
C ARG A 163 9.70 -10.10 4.38
N ILE A 164 9.30 -9.02 3.69
CA ILE A 164 8.25 -9.07 2.66
C ILE A 164 8.70 -9.99 1.54
N PHE A 165 9.90 -9.81 0.99
CA PHE A 165 10.36 -10.64 -0.12
C PHE A 165 10.51 -12.14 0.24
N SER A 166 10.87 -12.44 1.49
CA SER A 166 11.01 -13.83 1.94
C SER A 166 9.67 -14.54 2.16
N ASN A 167 8.62 -13.80 2.51
CA ASN A 167 7.31 -14.39 2.84
C ASN A 167 6.26 -14.22 1.74
N CYS A 168 6.29 -13.11 1.01
CA CYS A 168 5.39 -12.78 -0.11
C CYS A 168 6.02 -13.24 -1.44
N THR A 169 6.24 -14.56 -1.59
CA THR A 169 7.03 -15.12 -2.70
C THR A 169 6.34 -15.04 -4.07
N VAL A 170 5.05 -14.72 -4.10
CA VAL A 170 4.26 -14.50 -5.32
C VAL A 170 4.07 -13.02 -5.64
N LEU A 171 4.84 -12.11 -5.05
CA LEU A 171 4.78 -10.67 -5.31
C LEU A 171 5.19 -10.34 -6.75
N GLU A 172 4.30 -9.68 -7.47
CA GLU A 172 4.44 -9.41 -8.90
C GLU A 172 4.65 -7.93 -9.20
N LYS A 173 4.05 -7.05 -8.40
CA LYS A 173 4.14 -5.59 -8.53
C LYS A 173 4.56 -4.97 -7.20
N LEU A 174 5.48 -4.04 -7.28
CA LEU A 174 6.02 -3.33 -6.14
C LEU A 174 6.10 -1.84 -6.42
N SER A 175 5.58 -1.04 -5.52
CA SER A 175 5.76 0.40 -5.52
C SER A 175 6.15 0.83 -4.11
N PHE A 176 7.27 1.52 -3.99
CA PHE A 176 7.70 2.08 -2.71
C PHE A 176 7.88 3.59 -2.84
N ASN A 177 7.24 4.32 -1.94
CA ASN A 177 7.22 5.77 -1.90
C ASN A 177 7.81 6.27 -0.57
N ILE A 178 7.94 7.58 -0.42
CA ILE A 178 8.46 8.19 0.81
C ILE A 178 7.38 9.08 1.43
N ASN A 179 7.05 8.86 2.71
CA ASN A 179 6.03 9.64 3.44
C ASN A 179 6.50 11.05 3.88
N VAL A 180 7.68 11.51 3.43
CA VAL A 180 8.25 12.82 3.81
C VAL A 180 8.63 13.63 2.58
N SER A 181 8.50 14.95 2.72
CA SER A 181 8.73 15.96 1.68
C SER A 181 10.18 16.11 1.22
N THR A 182 11.05 15.14 1.54
CA THR A 182 12.46 15.14 1.14
C THR A 182 12.74 13.82 0.44
N LEU A 183 13.19 13.92 -0.81
CA LEU A 183 13.75 12.80 -1.55
C LEU A 183 14.86 12.17 -0.70
N SER A 184 14.88 10.84 -0.62
CA SER A 184 15.96 10.10 0.03
C SER A 184 17.06 9.77 -0.98
N ASP A 185 18.30 9.97 -0.56
CA ASP A 185 19.50 9.53 -1.29
C ASP A 185 19.76 8.02 -1.15
N ASP A 186 18.92 7.28 -0.41
CA ASP A 186 19.04 5.84 -0.21
C ASP A 186 18.39 5.02 -1.35
N GLY A 187 18.01 5.66 -2.46
CA GLY A 187 17.37 4.98 -3.59
C GLY A 187 18.25 3.89 -4.20
N ASP A 188 19.55 4.10 -4.28
CA ASP A 188 20.49 3.07 -4.77
C ASP A 188 20.54 1.85 -3.84
N TYR A 189 20.42 2.07 -2.52
CA TYR A 189 20.35 0.99 -1.55
C TYR A 189 19.04 0.19 -1.68
N LEU A 190 17.92 0.87 -1.95
CA LEU A 190 16.67 0.21 -2.28
C LEU A 190 16.80 -0.66 -3.53
N LEU A 191 17.40 -0.13 -4.61
CA LEU A 191 17.66 -0.89 -5.84
C LEU A 191 18.54 -2.12 -5.59
N GLU A 192 19.58 -1.99 -4.76
CA GLU A 192 20.42 -3.11 -4.34
C GLU A 192 19.58 -4.21 -3.66
N ILE A 193 18.76 -3.84 -2.67
CA ILE A 193 17.88 -4.79 -1.96
C ILE A 193 16.93 -5.48 -2.94
N ILE A 194 16.26 -4.72 -3.82
CA ILE A 194 15.30 -5.29 -4.79
C ILE A 194 16.01 -6.25 -5.73
N SER A 195 17.12 -5.84 -6.36
CA SER A 195 17.84 -6.71 -7.30
C SER A 195 18.36 -7.97 -6.62
N ASN A 196 18.73 -7.89 -5.34
CA ASN A 196 19.30 -9.00 -4.58
C ASN A 196 18.30 -9.97 -3.99
N LYS A 197 17.17 -9.47 -3.49
CA LYS A 197 16.32 -10.21 -2.56
C LYS A 197 14.88 -10.36 -3.03
N SER A 198 14.43 -9.60 -4.03
CA SER A 198 13.04 -9.70 -4.51
C SER A 198 12.71 -11.08 -5.12
N PRO A 199 11.46 -11.54 -4.99
CA PRO A 199 11.06 -12.84 -5.52
C PRO A 199 11.09 -12.87 -7.05
N LEU A 200 11.31 -14.05 -7.65
CA LEU A 200 11.41 -14.23 -9.11
C LEU A 200 10.14 -13.80 -9.88
N SER A 201 8.99 -13.79 -9.20
CA SER A 201 7.69 -13.34 -9.69
C SER A 201 7.60 -11.84 -9.93
N LEU A 202 8.48 -11.03 -9.31
CA LEU A 202 8.47 -9.58 -9.45
C LEU A 202 8.73 -9.19 -10.90
N ARG A 203 7.77 -8.46 -11.48
CA ARG A 203 7.76 -8.03 -12.89
C ARG A 203 7.49 -6.54 -13.06
N GLU A 204 7.11 -5.82 -12.01
CA GLU A 204 6.86 -4.38 -12.05
C GLU A 204 7.42 -3.72 -10.79
N PHE A 205 8.18 -2.64 -10.98
CA PHE A 205 8.72 -1.82 -9.90
C PHE A 205 8.54 -0.32 -10.19
N SER A 206 8.00 0.42 -9.22
CA SER A 206 7.97 1.88 -9.19
C SER A 206 8.62 2.42 -7.92
N GLY A 207 9.34 3.52 -8.03
CA GLY A 207 9.99 4.18 -6.90
C GLY A 207 9.99 5.69 -7.07
N ASP A 208 8.81 6.28 -7.25
CA ASP A 208 8.62 7.66 -7.74
C ASP A 208 9.29 8.74 -6.87
N ASP A 209 9.43 8.47 -5.57
CA ASP A 209 9.97 9.42 -4.60
C ASP A 209 11.46 9.17 -4.25
N TRP A 210 12.11 8.22 -4.92
CA TRP A 210 13.50 7.83 -4.63
C TRP A 210 14.46 8.42 -5.66
N ASN A 211 15.57 8.98 -5.17
CA ASN A 211 16.65 9.39 -6.06
C ASN A 211 17.51 8.18 -6.43
N PHE A 212 17.60 7.89 -7.73
CA PHE A 212 18.49 6.85 -8.25
C PHE A 212 19.67 7.49 -8.97
N SER A 213 20.89 7.12 -8.57
CA SER A 213 22.06 7.53 -9.32
C SER A 213 22.16 6.74 -10.63
N LYS A 214 22.93 7.27 -11.58
CA LYS A 214 23.27 6.56 -12.82
C LYS A 214 23.90 5.19 -12.52
N ASP A 215 24.83 5.15 -11.57
CA ASP A 215 25.56 3.92 -11.22
C ASP A 215 24.66 2.92 -10.49
N GLY A 216 23.75 3.38 -9.63
CA GLY A 216 22.74 2.56 -8.98
C GLY A 216 21.78 1.91 -9.98
N LEU A 217 21.28 2.67 -10.96
CA LEU A 217 20.48 2.14 -12.06
C LEU A 217 21.25 1.11 -12.89
N GLU A 218 22.49 1.42 -13.27
CA GLU A 218 23.30 0.50 -14.06
C GLU A 218 23.59 -0.80 -13.29
N ALA A 219 23.91 -0.72 -12.01
CA ALA A 219 24.09 -1.88 -11.14
C ALA A 219 22.81 -2.71 -11.01
N PHE A 220 21.66 -2.07 -10.80
CA PHE A 220 20.36 -2.72 -10.71
C PHE A 220 20.02 -3.52 -11.97
N PHE A 221 20.07 -2.87 -13.14
CA PHE A 221 19.72 -3.53 -14.40
C PHE A 221 20.74 -4.61 -14.79
N ASN A 222 22.04 -4.38 -14.54
CA ASN A 222 23.05 -5.40 -14.78
C ASN A 222 22.85 -6.63 -13.88
N CYS A 223 22.53 -6.43 -12.59
CA CYS A 223 22.20 -7.51 -11.67
C CYS A 223 20.96 -8.28 -12.16
N TRP A 224 19.91 -7.57 -12.58
CA TRP A 224 18.68 -8.16 -13.12
C TRP A 224 18.96 -9.04 -14.34
N LYS A 225 19.77 -8.53 -15.28
CA LYS A 225 20.23 -9.24 -16.48
C LYS A 225 21.09 -10.46 -16.13
N CYS A 226 22.07 -10.32 -15.25
CA CYS A 226 22.96 -11.41 -14.83
C CYS A 226 22.19 -12.56 -14.18
N LYS A 227 21.13 -12.25 -13.44
CA LYS A 227 20.22 -13.23 -12.83
C LYS A 227 19.23 -13.86 -13.83
N LYS A 228 19.29 -13.48 -15.11
CA LYS A 228 18.43 -13.99 -16.19
C LYS A 228 16.94 -13.88 -15.85
N ARG A 229 16.57 -12.78 -15.19
CA ARG A 229 15.18 -12.51 -14.82
C ARG A 229 14.37 -12.07 -16.04
N ASN A 230 13.06 -12.26 -15.97
CA ASN A 230 12.15 -11.69 -16.97
C ASN A 230 12.30 -10.16 -17.01
N PRO A 231 12.06 -9.53 -18.17
CA PRO A 231 12.14 -8.08 -18.28
C PRO A 231 11.21 -7.40 -17.27
N ILE A 232 11.73 -6.44 -16.51
CA ILE A 232 10.97 -5.73 -15.49
C ILE A 232 10.32 -4.48 -16.10
N LYS A 233 9.04 -4.25 -15.79
CA LYS A 233 8.41 -2.95 -16.01
C LYS A 233 8.91 -1.99 -14.94
N PHE A 234 9.68 -0.98 -15.34
CA PHE A 234 10.30 -0.02 -14.44
C PHE A 234 9.72 1.36 -14.69
N THR A 235 9.10 1.95 -13.68
CA THR A 235 8.47 3.28 -13.78
C THR A 235 9.01 4.24 -12.73
N HIS A 236 9.07 5.52 -13.09
CA HIS A 236 9.43 6.60 -12.19
C HIS A 236 8.79 7.90 -12.68
N ARG A 237 7.92 8.51 -11.86
CA ARG A 237 7.12 9.70 -12.22
C ARG A 237 7.94 10.86 -12.77
N TYR A 238 9.13 11.08 -12.22
CA TYR A 238 10.01 12.19 -12.60
C TYR A 238 11.14 11.79 -13.54
N MET A 239 11.01 10.68 -14.27
CA MET A 239 12.05 10.22 -15.21
C MET A 239 12.38 11.27 -16.28
N ASP A 240 11.41 12.08 -16.70
CA ASP A 240 11.63 13.18 -17.65
C ASP A 240 12.53 14.30 -17.08
N LEU A 241 12.63 14.41 -15.76
CA LEU A 241 13.48 15.39 -15.07
C LEU A 241 14.89 14.86 -14.78
N TRP A 242 15.15 13.58 -15.05
CA TRP A 242 16.49 13.00 -14.87
C TRP A 242 17.53 13.61 -15.80
N HIS A 243 18.78 13.56 -15.38
CA HIS A 243 19.93 13.89 -16.20
C HIS A 243 20.05 12.91 -17.38
N ASP A 244 20.70 13.37 -18.46
CA ASP A 244 20.82 12.58 -19.70
C ASP A 244 21.55 11.25 -19.48
N ASP A 245 22.48 11.18 -18.53
CA ASP A 245 23.21 9.97 -18.20
C ASP A 245 22.30 8.88 -17.60
N GLN A 246 21.42 9.23 -16.66
CA GLN A 246 20.40 8.32 -16.10
C GLN A 246 19.44 7.84 -17.21
N LYS A 247 18.94 8.76 -18.05
CA LYS A 247 18.07 8.45 -19.20
C LYS A 247 18.76 7.53 -20.21
N ASN A 248 20.06 7.74 -20.45
CA ASN A 248 20.86 6.90 -21.34
C ASN A 248 21.02 5.48 -20.79
N VAL A 249 21.17 5.30 -19.47
CA VAL A 249 21.19 3.98 -18.82
C VAL A 249 19.86 3.26 -19.04
N VAL A 250 18.72 3.89 -18.75
CA VAL A 250 17.38 3.32 -18.99
C VAL A 250 17.24 2.92 -20.47
N SER A 251 17.56 3.84 -21.40
CA SER A 251 17.45 3.60 -22.84
C SER A 251 18.33 2.44 -23.32
N LYS A 252 19.54 2.29 -22.78
CA LYS A 252 20.44 1.16 -23.05
C LYS A 252 19.77 -0.16 -22.65
N TYR A 253 19.27 -0.27 -21.42
CA TYR A 253 18.68 -1.50 -20.93
C TYR A 253 17.29 -1.82 -21.51
N MET A 254 16.56 -0.83 -22.03
CA MET A 254 15.37 -1.05 -22.86
C MET A 254 15.74 -1.75 -24.18
N LYS A 255 16.78 -1.27 -24.87
CA LYS A 255 17.26 -1.87 -26.14
C LYS A 255 17.77 -3.30 -25.94
N GLU A 256 18.36 -3.58 -24.78
CA GLU A 256 18.81 -4.92 -24.40
C GLU A 256 17.66 -5.85 -23.95
N GLY A 257 16.43 -5.34 -23.84
CA GLY A 257 15.27 -6.10 -23.41
C GLY A 257 15.26 -6.45 -21.91
N VAL A 258 16.08 -5.79 -21.09
CA VAL A 258 16.14 -6.00 -19.63
C VAL A 258 15.00 -5.28 -18.92
N ILE A 259 14.59 -4.13 -19.44
CA ILE A 259 13.47 -3.35 -18.92
C ILE A 259 12.41 -3.07 -19.97
N LYS A 260 11.20 -2.81 -19.48
CA LYS A 260 10.05 -2.27 -20.20
C LYS A 260 9.58 -1.04 -19.44
N LEU A 261 8.98 -0.07 -20.13
CA LEU A 261 8.27 1.05 -19.52
C LEU A 261 6.77 0.71 -19.44
#